data_AF-A0A843CDV2-F1
#
_entry.id   AF-A0A843CDV2-F1
#
_cell.length_a   1.000
_cell.length_b   1.000
_cell.length_c   1.000
_cell.angle_alpha   90.00
_cell.angle_beta   90.00
_cell.angle_gamma   90.00
#
_symmetry.space_group_name_H-M   'P 1'
#
loop_
_entity.id
_entity.type
_entity.pdbx_description
1 polymer ?
#
loop_
_entity_poly.entity_id
_entity_poly.type
_entity_poly.pdbx_seq_one_letter_code
_entity_poly.pdbx_strand_id
1 'polypeptide(L)' 'MDKKLIVKGGKLKVKKVINSIVVTEDKRKIGKVYDVFGPVNRPYVGITIFGGMKEEELKKLVHKKLFVL' A
#
# COMPACT_ATOMS: atom_id res chain seq x y z
N MET A 1 -7.86 5.83 -15.46
CA MET A 1 -7.80 6.27 -14.06
C MET A 1 -6.87 5.33 -13.30
N ASP A 2 -5.83 5.87 -12.68
CA ASP A 2 -4.92 5.06 -11.85
C ASP A 2 -5.64 4.59 -10.58
N LYS A 3 -5.68 3.27 -10.36
CA LYS A 3 -6.27 2.71 -9.15
C LYS A 3 -5.31 2.96 -7.98
N LYS A 4 -5.77 3.71 -6.99
CA LYS A 4 -5.02 4.01 -5.77
C LYS A 4 -5.59 3.22 -4.60
N LEU A 5 -4.71 2.72 -3.74
CA LEU A 5 -5.07 2.07 -2.48
C LEU A 5 -4.51 2.88 -1.32
N ILE A 6 -5.33 3.09 -0.29
CA ILE A 6 -4.93 3.81 0.93
C ILE A 6 -4.92 2.81 2.07
N VAL A 7 -3.81 2.79 2.82
CA VAL A 7 -3.59 1.85 3.92
C VAL A 7 -3.25 2.62 5.19
N LYS A 8 -3.81 2.21 6.33
CA LYS A 8 -3.40 2.72 7.63
C LYS A 8 -2.06 2.11 8.04
N GLY A 9 -1.08 2.95 8.31
CA GLY A 9 0.26 2.56 8.75
C GLY A 9 0.47 2.76 10.26
N GLY A 10 1.47 2.07 10.80
CA GLY A 10 2.05 2.37 12.10
C GLY A 10 3.17 3.42 12.01
N LYS A 11 4.05 3.48 13.00
CA LYS A 11 5.25 4.32 12.92
C LYS A 11 6.15 3.85 11.77
N LEU A 12 6.29 4.68 10.73
CA LEU A 12 7.06 4.36 9.52
C LEU A 12 8.30 5.26 9.40
N LYS A 13 9.41 4.68 8.92
CA LYS A 13 10.57 5.46 8.47
C LYS A 13 10.34 5.84 7.02
N VAL A 14 9.69 6.98 6.76
CA VAL A 14 9.24 7.42 5.42
C VAL A 14 10.32 7.24 4.34
N LYS A 15 11.57 7.65 4.61
CA LYS A 15 12.71 7.51 3.68
C LYS A 15 12.98 6.07 3.21
N LYS A 16 12.58 5.07 4.00
CA LYS A 16 12.75 3.64 3.67
C LYS A 16 11.54 3.03 2.96
N VAL A 17 10.38 3.71 2.99
CA VAL A 17 9.10 3.12 2.58
C VAL A 17 8.59 3.73 1.27
N ILE A 18 8.91 5.01 1.01
CA ILE A 18 8.63 5.63 -0.28
C ILE A 18 9.32 4.82 -1.38
N ASN A 19 8.60 4.58 -2.48
CA ASN A 19 9.02 3.76 -3.59
C ASN A 19 9.20 2.25 -3.33
N SER A 20 8.94 1.76 -2.11
CA SER A 20 8.96 0.30 -1.85
C SER A 20 7.84 -0.43 -2.57
N ILE A 21 8.12 -1.68 -2.92
CA ILE A 21 7.13 -2.62 -3.47
C ILE A 21 6.23 -3.08 -2.34
N VAL A 22 4.92 -3.03 -2.58
CA VAL A 22 3.92 -3.56 -1.66
C VAL A 22 3.55 -4.97 -2.06
N VAL A 23 3.54 -5.87 -1.08
CA VAL A 23 3.17 -7.28 -1.24
C VAL A 23 2.08 -7.68 -0.25
N THR A 24 1.27 -8.64 -0.64
CA THR A 24 0.34 -9.36 0.24
C THR A 24 1.09 -10.46 1.02
N GLU A 25 0.40 -11.08 1.97
CA GLU A 25 0.97 -12.14 2.82
C GLU A 25 1.46 -13.37 2.03
N ASP A 26 0.78 -13.70 0.93
CA ASP A 26 1.18 -14.73 -0.05
C ASP A 26 2.33 -14.27 -0.99
N LYS A 27 2.97 -13.13 -0.69
CA LYS A 27 4.07 -12.52 -1.45
C LYS A 27 3.70 -12.05 -2.86
N ARG A 28 2.41 -11.96 -3.21
CA ARG A 28 1.97 -11.35 -4.48
C ARG A 28 2.26 -9.84 -4.44
N LYS A 29 2.97 -9.34 -5.46
CA LYS A 29 3.24 -7.91 -5.63
C LYS A 29 1.97 -7.20 -6.11
N ILE A 30 1.58 -6.12 -5.45
CA ILE A 30 0.32 -5.44 -5.72
C ILE A 30 0.50 -3.99 -6.18
N GLY A 31 1.63 -3.38 -5.87
CA GLY A 31 1.87 -1.99 -6.22
C GLY A 31 3.13 -1.42 -5.59
N LYS A 32 3.20 -0.10 -5.59
CA LYS A 32 4.34 0.68 -5.08
C LYS A 32 3.85 1.83 -4.20
N VAL A 33 4.54 2.09 -3.10
CA VAL A 33 4.25 3.26 -2.25
C VAL A 33 4.62 4.53 -3.00
N TYR A 34 3.66 5.44 -3.16
CA TYR A 34 3.88 6.75 -3.79
C TYR A 34 3.86 7.90 -2.79
N ASP A 35 3.17 7.74 -1.64
CA ASP A 35 3.01 8.81 -0.66
C ASP A 35 2.81 8.26 0.76
N VAL A 36 3.18 9.07 1.75
CA VAL A 36 2.93 8.84 3.17
C VAL A 36 2.47 10.17 3.78
N PHE A 37 1.23 10.21 4.27
CA PHE A 37 0.57 11.44 4.68
C PHE A 37 -0.24 11.25 5.97
N GLY A 38 -0.68 12.35 6.58
CA GLY A 38 -1.44 12.33 7.83
C GLY A 38 -0.57 12.29 9.09
N PRO A 39 -1.13 11.86 10.25
CA PRO A 39 -0.46 11.97 11.55
C PRO A 39 0.83 11.15 11.62
N VAL A 40 1.91 11.76 12.14
CA VAL A 40 3.24 11.12 12.22
C VAL A 40 3.23 9.77 12.96
N ASN A 41 2.42 9.64 14.02
CA ASN A 41 2.33 8.42 14.81
C ASN A 41 1.49 7.31 14.16
N ARG A 42 0.55 7.69 13.28
CA ARG A 42 -0.40 6.78 12.60
C ARG A 42 -0.71 7.32 11.20
N PRO A 43 0.27 7.28 10.28
CA PRO A 43 0.12 7.83 8.95
C PRO A 43 -0.78 6.95 8.08
N TYR A 44 -1.22 7.51 6.97
CA TYR A 44 -1.76 6.79 5.83
C TYR A 44 -0.68 6.61 4.78
N VAL A 45 -0.74 5.50 4.06
CA VAL A 45 0.18 5.14 2.98
C VAL A 45 -0.61 5.04 1.69
N GLY A 46 -0.21 5.84 0.69
CA GLY A 46 -0.76 5.79 -0.65
C GLY A 46 0.02 4.81 -1.53
N ILE A 47 -0.70 3.92 -2.20
CA ILE A 47 -0.13 2.87 -3.07
C ILE A 47 -0.71 3.00 -4.46
N THR A 48 0.18 3.07 -5.46
CA THR A 48 -0.18 2.94 -6.86
C THR A 48 -0.22 1.45 -7.21
N ILE A 49 -1.38 0.96 -7.60
CA ILE A 49 -1.61 -0.45 -7.93
C ILE A 49 -1.02 -0.77 -9.30
N PHE A 50 -0.39 -1.94 -9.44
CA PHE A 50 0.09 -2.41 -10.73
C PHE A 50 -1.09 -2.77 -11.66
N GLY A 51 -0.91 -2.54 -12.96
CA GLY A 51 -1.92 -2.86 -13.96
C GLY A 51 -2.37 -4.33 -13.89
N GLY A 52 -3.65 -4.58 -14.19
CA GLY A 52 -4.22 -5.93 -14.27
C GLY A 52 -5.01 -6.39 -13.04
N MET A 53 -4.96 -5.68 -11.90
CA MET A 53 -5.83 -5.99 -10.77
C MET A 53 -7.27 -5.51 -11.00
N LYS A 54 -8.21 -6.43 -10.85
CA LYS A 54 -9.65 -6.11 -10.89
C LYS A 54 -10.09 -5.45 -9.59
N GLU A 55 -11.18 -4.69 -9.64
CA GLU A 55 -11.69 -3.98 -8.46
C GLU A 55 -12.13 -4.96 -7.35
N GLU A 56 -12.67 -6.12 -7.73
CA GLU A 56 -13.11 -7.16 -6.79
C GLU A 56 -11.92 -7.75 -6.03
N GLU A 57 -10.74 -7.87 -6.66
CA GLU A 57 -9.52 -8.31 -5.97
C GLU A 57 -9.05 -7.26 -4.96
N LEU A 58 -9.12 -5.98 -5.30
CA LEU A 58 -8.76 -4.88 -4.40
C LEU A 58 -9.69 -4.82 -3.18
N LYS A 59 -11.00 -5.04 -3.38
CA LYS A 59 -11.98 -5.10 -2.29
C LYS A 59 -11.69 -6.23 -1.30
N LYS A 60 -11.10 -7.35 -1.75
CA LYS A 60 -10.67 -8.45 -0.86
C LYS A 60 -9.47 -8.11 0.02
N LEU A 61 -8.73 -7.04 -0.30
CA LEU A 61 -7.61 -6.57 0.52
C LEU A 61 -8.04 -5.71 1.70
N VAL A 62 -9.31 -5.30 1.77
CA VAL A 62 -9.83 -4.53 2.90
C VAL A 62 -9.70 -5.38 4.18
N HIS A 63 -9.18 -4.77 5.25
CA HIS A 63 -8.85 -5.43 6.52
C HIS A 63 -7.71 -6.47 6.47
N LYS A 64 -7.03 -6.63 5.33
CA LYS A 64 -5.82 -7.48 5.24
C LYS A 64 -4.57 -6.66 5.52
N LYS A 65 -3.55 -7.34 6.06
CA LYS A 65 -2.22 -6.76 6.24
C LYS A 65 -1.49 -6.75 4.91
N LEU A 66 -0.78 -5.65 4.66
CA LEU A 66 0.11 -5.48 3.52
C LEU A 66 1.51 -5.21 4.04
N PHE A 67 2.50 -5.63 3.26
CA PHE A 67 3.91 -5.57 3.64
C PHE A 67 4.68 -4.81 2.58
N VAL A 68 5.78 -4.18 2.99
CA VAL A 68 6.71 -3.50 2.09
C VAL A 68 8.02 -4.27 2.07
N LEU A 69 8.62 -4.37 0.88
CA LEU A 69 9.98 -4.90 0.69
C LEU A 69 11.02 -3.81 0.92
#